data_AF-A0A9W4MF17-F1
#
_entry.id   AF-A0A9W4MF17-F1
#
_cell.length_a   1.000
_cell.length_b   1.000
_cell.length_c   1.000
_cell.angle_alpha   90.00
_cell.angle_beta   90.00
_cell.angle_gamma   90.00
#
_symmetry.space_group_name_H-M   'P 1'
#
loop_
_entity.id
_entity.type
_entity.pdbx_description
1 polymer ?
#
loop_
_entity_poly.entity_id
_entity_poly.type
_entity_poly.pdbx_seq_one_letter_code
_entity_poly.pdbx_strand_id
1 'polypeptide(L)'
;MRQLIGLVIDRESGFEIQKEFGRSIITMPARIDGFAVGIVATNPLIYAGAMDHTAARKQTRFIQLCDTFHIPIIYLVDQPGS
;
A
#
# COMPACT_ATOMS: atom_id res chain seq x y z
N MET A 1 3.84 2.87 -9.62
CA MET A 1 3.36 3.08 -8.24
C MET A 1 4.45 3.13 -7.17
N ARG A 2 5.40 2.19 -7.07
CA ARG A 2 6.49 2.31 -6.06
C ARG A 2 7.34 3.58 -6.18
N GLN A 3 7.64 3.99 -7.41
CA GLN A 3 8.33 5.27 -7.67
C GLN A 3 7.49 6.47 -7.19
N LEU A 4 6.18 6.47 -7.46
CA LEU A 4 5.27 7.52 -6.99
C LEU A 4 5.25 7.59 -5.45
N ILE A 5 5.16 6.43 -4.77
CA ILE A 5 5.22 6.37 -3.31
C ILE A 5 6.52 7.04 -2.81
N GLY A 6 7.67 6.71 -3.42
CA GLY A 6 8.97 7.30 -3.07
C GLY A 6 9.11 8.81 -3.27
N LEU A 7 8.21 9.44 -4.05
CA LEU A 7 8.15 10.90 -4.20
C LEU A 7 7.30 11.59 -3.12
N VAL A 8 6.44 10.83 -2.44
CA VAL A 8 5.47 11.34 -1.46
C VAL A 8 5.95 11.14 -0.02
N ILE A 9 6.63 10.03 0.24
CA ILE A 9 7.11 9.68 1.58
C ILE A 9 8.46 10.32 1.91
N ASP A 10 8.78 10.42 3.20
CA ASP A 10 10.10 10.81 3.67
C ASP A 10 11.17 9.84 3.11
N ARG A 11 12.35 10.37 2.77
CA ARG A 11 13.44 9.58 2.18
C ARG A 11 13.76 8.35 3.02
N GLU A 12 13.86 7.19 2.36
CA GLU A 12 14.23 5.90 2.98
C GLU A 12 13.30 5.44 4.11
N SER A 13 12.11 6.03 4.25
CA SER A 13 11.16 5.67 5.32
C SER A 13 10.24 4.50 4.99
N GLY A 14 10.09 4.18 3.69
CA GLY A 14 9.12 3.18 3.21
C GLY A 14 9.63 1.75 3.33
N PHE A 15 8.84 0.88 3.96
CA PHE A 15 9.12 -0.54 4.09
C PHE A 15 7.96 -1.38 3.54
N GLU A 16 8.12 -2.02 2.38
CA GLU A 16 7.04 -2.81 1.78
C GLU A 16 6.83 -4.15 2.51
N ILE A 17 5.61 -4.39 2.97
CA ILE A 17 5.23 -5.64 3.63
C ILE A 17 4.60 -6.59 2.61
N GLN A 18 4.97 -7.87 2.66
CA GLN A 18 4.39 -8.93 1.82
C GLN A 18 4.52 -8.64 0.31
N LYS A 19 5.69 -8.13 -0.14
CA LYS A 19 5.94 -7.72 -1.53
C LYS A 19 5.58 -8.78 -2.58
N GLU A 20 5.85 -10.05 -2.30
CA GLU A 20 5.63 -11.17 -3.23
C GLU A 20 4.23 -11.81 -3.14
N PHE A 21 3.41 -11.43 -2.15
CA PHE A 21 2.04 -11.93 -1.96
C PHE A 21 1.02 -10.85 -2.36
N GLY A 22 -0.08 -11.22 -3.04
CA GLY A 22 -1.11 -10.28 -3.46
C GLY A 22 -0.55 -9.08 -4.24
N ARG A 23 0.27 -9.35 -5.27
CA ARG A 23 1.16 -8.38 -5.94
C ARG A 23 0.44 -7.24 -6.67
N SER A 24 -0.88 -7.34 -6.89
CA SER A 24 -1.71 -6.26 -7.43
C SER A 24 -1.97 -5.14 -6.43
N ILE A 25 -1.72 -5.37 -5.13
CA ILE A 25 -1.75 -4.35 -4.08
C ILE A 25 -0.38 -4.24 -3.40
N ILE A 26 0.04 -3.00 -3.17
CA ILE A 26 1.21 -2.61 -2.42
C ILE A 26 0.73 -2.15 -1.04
N THR A 27 1.36 -2.65 0.01
CA THR A 27 1.12 -2.25 1.41
C THR A 27 2.46 -1.90 2.04
N MET A 28 2.59 -0.69 2.58
CA MET A 28 3.88 -0.16 3.02
C MET A 28 3.69 0.82 4.19
N PRO A 29 4.12 0.52 5.43
CA PRO A 29 4.39 1.56 6.41
C PRO A 29 5.47 2.51 5.89
N ALA A 30 5.28 3.80 6.15
CA ALA A 30 6.22 4.86 5.79
C ALA A 30 6.09 6.04 6.77
N ARG A 31 6.83 7.12 6.52
CA ARG A 31 6.65 8.41 7.19
C ARG A 31 6.40 9.53 6.20
N ILE A 32 5.61 10.53 6.62
CA ILE A 32 5.46 11.81 5.94
C ILE A 32 5.57 12.90 7.01
N ASP A 33 6.51 13.82 6.83
CA ASP A 33 6.78 14.88 7.80
C ASP A 33 7.05 14.32 9.21
N GLY A 34 7.72 13.17 9.28
CA GLY A 34 8.01 12.46 10.52
C GLY A 34 6.85 11.67 11.13
N PHE A 35 5.61 11.84 10.66
CA PHE A 35 4.44 11.10 11.13
C PHE A 35 4.34 9.73 10.48
N ALA A 36 4.01 8.69 11.26
CA ALA A 36 3.80 7.34 10.75
C ALA A 36 2.53 7.29 9.88
N VAL A 37 2.64 6.72 8.68
CA VAL A 37 1.53 6.55 7.75
C VAL A 37 1.54 5.13 7.16
N GLY A 38 0.36 4.60 6.87
CA GLY A 38 0.18 3.37 6.11
C GLY A 38 -0.12 3.69 4.65
N ILE A 39 0.71 3.23 3.73
CA ILE A 39 0.45 3.36 2.30
C ILE A 39 -0.22 2.08 1.79
N VAL A 40 -1.39 2.25 1.19
CA VAL A 40 -2.00 1.23 0.32
C VAL A 40 -1.95 1.78 -1.10
N ALA A 41 -1.53 0.99 -2.08
CA ALA A 41 -1.56 1.41 -3.47
C ALA A 41 -1.86 0.24 -4.40
N THR A 42 -2.57 0.48 -5.49
CA THR A 42 -2.71 -0.53 -6.54
C THR A 42 -1.43 -0.62 -7.36
N ASN A 43 -1.20 -1.76 -8.01
CA ASN A 43 -0.04 -1.98 -8.85
C ASN A 43 -0.49 -2.27 -10.30
N PRO A 44 -0.51 -1.27 -11.19
CA PRO A 44 -1.00 -1.44 -12.56
C PRO A 44 -0.15 -2.43 -13.38
N LEU A 45 1.08 -2.72 -12.96
CA LEU A 45 1.95 -3.71 -13.62
C LEU A 45 1.50 -5.16 -13.40
N ILE A 46 0.54 -5.40 -12.49
CA ILE A 46 0.04 -6.73 -12.15
C ILE A 46 -1.48 -6.72 -12.34
N TYR A 47 -1.99 -7.53 -13.26
CA TYR A 47 -3.41 -7.60 -13.61
C TYR A 47 -4.05 -6.24 -13.91
N ALA A 48 -3.29 -5.28 -14.47
CA ALA A 48 -3.73 -3.90 -14.67
C ALA A 48 -4.21 -3.19 -13.39
N GLY A 49 -3.77 -3.63 -12.21
CA GLY A 49 -4.23 -3.11 -10.93
C GLY A 49 -5.53 -3.74 -10.41
N ALA A 50 -6.07 -4.74 -11.11
CA ALA A 50 -7.27 -5.45 -10.67
C ALA A 50 -7.06 -6.19 -9.34
N MET A 51 -8.09 -6.17 -8.51
CA MET A 51 -8.06 -6.75 -7.18
C MET A 51 -8.36 -8.26 -7.24
N ASP A 52 -7.40 -9.07 -6.83
CA ASP A 52 -7.59 -10.51 -6.65
C ASP A 52 -7.85 -10.87 -5.18
N HIS A 53 -8.26 -12.11 -4.92
CA HIS A 53 -8.56 -12.59 -3.55
C HIS A 53 -7.35 -12.51 -2.60
N THR A 54 -6.13 -12.73 -3.10
CA THR A 54 -4.92 -12.67 -2.26
C THR A 54 -4.56 -11.23 -1.90
N ALA A 55 -4.71 -10.31 -2.84
CA ALA A 55 -4.52 -8.89 -2.69
C ALA A 55 -5.57 -8.29 -1.75
N ALA A 56 -6.84 -8.70 -1.87
CA ALA A 56 -7.91 -8.32 -0.94
C ALA A 56 -7.57 -8.74 0.50
N ARG A 57 -7.15 -10.00 0.71
CA ARG A 57 -6.73 -10.48 2.04
C ARG A 57 -5.52 -9.71 2.59
N LYS A 58 -4.54 -9.41 1.73
CA LYS A 58 -3.37 -8.61 2.08
C LYS A 58 -3.77 -7.20 2.51
N GLN A 59 -4.62 -6.54 1.73
CA GLN A 59 -5.12 -5.20 2.00
C GLN A 59 -5.89 -5.16 3.32
N THR A 60 -6.85 -6.08 3.54
CA THR A 60 -7.65 -6.13 4.77
C THR A 60 -6.77 -6.26 6.01
N ARG A 61 -5.79 -7.18 6.00
CA ARG A 61 -4.88 -7.38 7.13
C ARG A 61 -4.04 -6.13 7.41
N PHE A 62 -3.62 -5.43 6.37
CA PHE A 62 -2.84 -4.21 6.52
C PHE A 62 -3.68 -3.04 7.06
N ILE A 63 -4.92 -2.89 6.57
CA ILE A 63 -5.86 -1.89 7.09
C ILE A 63 -6.14 -2.14 8.58
N GLN A 64 -6.40 -3.39 8.97
CA GLN A 64 -6.60 -3.78 10.38
C GLN A 64 -5.39 -3.45 11.25
N LEU A 65 -4.17 -3.66 10.74
CA LEU A 65 -2.94 -3.28 11.44
C LEU A 65 -2.89 -1.76 11.64
N CYS A 66 -3.09 -0.97 10.59
CA CYS A 66 -3.08 0.49 10.69
C CYS A 66 -4.15 1.02 11.65
N ASP A 67 -5.37 0.49 11.56
CA ASP A 67 -6.49 0.82 12.46
C ASP A 67 -6.16 0.53 13.93
N THR A 68 -5.63 -0.67 14.21
CA THR A 68 -5.25 -1.10 15.58
C THR A 68 -4.24 -0.15 16.23
N PHE A 69 -3.28 0.37 15.44
CA PHE A 69 -2.23 1.25 15.93
C PHE A 69 -2.52 2.74 15.69
N HIS A 70 -3.73 3.09 15.25
CA HIS A 70 -4.14 4.47 14.96
C HIS A 70 -3.22 5.15 13.93
N ILE A 71 -2.72 4.39 12.96
CA ILE A 71 -1.87 4.88 11.88
C ILE A 71 -2.77 5.34 10.73
N PRO A 72 -2.71 6.61 10.31
CA PRO A 72 -3.48 7.10 9.17
C PRO A 72 -3.08 6.40 7.87
N ILE A 73 -4.05 6.14 7.00
CA ILE A 73 -3.85 5.45 5.72
C ILE A 73 -3.93 6.45 4.58
N ILE A 74 -2.96 6.37 3.67
CA ILE A 74 -3.01 7.03 2.36
C ILE A 74 -3.23 5.96 1.31
N TYR A 75 -4.29 6.14 0.52
CA TYR A 75 -4.66 5.19 -0.53
C TYR A 75 -4.39 5.79 -1.91
N LEU A 76 -3.46 5.19 -2.65
CA LEU A 76 -3.12 5.59 -4.02
C LEU A 76 -3.75 4.62 -5.02
N VAL A 77 -4.86 5.06 -5.62
CA VAL A 77 -5.71 4.20 -6.44
C VAL A 77 -5.48 4.46 -7.92
N ASP A 78 -5.17 3.39 -8.63
CA ASP A 78 -5.13 3.28 -10.09
C ASP A 78 -5.66 1.88 -10.42
N GLN A 79 -6.99 1.75 -10.47
CA GLN A 79 -7.68 0.46 -10.62
C GLN A 79 -8.79 0.60 -11.68
N PRO A 80 -8.83 -0.29 -12.70
CA PRO A 80 -9.82 -0.23 -13.77
C PRO A 80 -11.19 -0.81 -13.39
N GLY A 81 -11.28 -1.56 -12.29
CA GLY A 81 -12.48 -2.27 -11.83
C GLY A 81 -12.14 -3.55 -11.08
N SER A 82 -13.15 -4.36 -10.79
CA SER A 82 -13.03 -5.72 -10.23
C SER A 82 -13.03 -6.76 -11.34
#